data_AF-A0A2E8B1S5-F1
#
_entry.id   AF-A0A2E8B1S5-F1
#
_cell.length_a   1.000
_cell.length_b   1.000
_cell.length_c   1.000
_cell.angle_alpha   90.00
_cell.angle_beta   90.00
_cell.angle_gamma   90.00
#
_symmetry.space_group_name_H-M   'P 1'
#
loop_
_entity.id
_entity.type
_entity.pdbx_description
1 polymer ?
#
loop_
_entity_poly.entity_id
_entity_poly.type
_entity_poly.pdbx_seq_one_letter_code
_entity_poly.pdbx_strand_id
1 'polypeptide(L)'
;MIVGVGNPSDLNKDLQVDGTDLDFWLDLAASENGYDSPYLRGDTDGLNNLAPVVRDVDLTDFNRLAANFDSGGVDGPYGWEEGNFDGDGDVDLADYNELAGNFSASGYGAAANSVPEPSSVTLILWGLVLGTGVAICRKRVFGRVPASTTGNN
;
A
#
# COMPACT_ATOMS: atom_id res chain seq x y z
N MET A 1 18.90 -47.81 17.78
CA MET A 1 18.53 -46.41 18.07
C MET A 1 19.67 -45.55 17.54
N ILE A 2 19.58 -45.09 16.30
CA ILE A 2 20.58 -44.17 15.74
C ILE A 2 20.22 -42.79 16.25
N VAL A 3 21.08 -42.23 17.09
CA VAL A 3 21.06 -40.82 17.46
C VAL A 3 21.93 -40.09 16.43
N GLY A 4 21.41 -39.04 15.80
CA GLY A 4 22.26 -38.03 15.15
C GLY A 4 22.31 -38.05 13.63
N VAL A 5 21.25 -37.58 13.00
CA VAL A 5 21.29 -36.50 12.00
C VAL A 5 19.88 -35.89 12.02
N GLY A 6 19.76 -34.59 12.32
CA GLY A 6 18.49 -33.88 12.14
C GLY A 6 18.02 -34.05 10.69
N ASN A 7 16.71 -33.97 10.46
CA ASN A 7 16.21 -33.99 9.08
C ASN A 7 16.93 -32.87 8.31
N PRO A 8 17.59 -33.14 7.16
CA PRO A 8 18.31 -32.09 6.43
C PRO A 8 17.40 -30.97 5.92
N SER A 9 16.09 -31.21 5.88
CA SER A 9 15.05 -30.22 5.56
C SER A 9 14.54 -29.45 6.78
N ASP A 10 14.85 -29.89 8.00
CA ASP A 10 14.58 -29.17 9.26
C ASP A 10 15.71 -28.14 9.47
N LEU A 11 15.53 -27.00 8.82
CA LEU A 11 16.50 -25.90 8.76
C LEU A 11 16.51 -25.12 10.07
N ASN A 12 15.36 -24.99 10.73
CA ASN A 12 15.21 -24.22 11.97
C ASN A 12 15.55 -25.05 13.24
N LYS A 13 15.67 -26.39 13.11
CA LYS A 13 15.99 -27.38 14.16
C LYS A 13 14.92 -27.55 15.24
N ASP A 14 13.66 -27.35 14.90
CA ASP A 14 12.52 -27.53 15.82
C ASP A 14 11.89 -28.94 15.77
N LEU A 15 12.48 -29.83 14.97
CA LEU A 15 12.04 -31.22 14.73
C LEU A 15 10.75 -31.36 13.90
N GLN A 16 10.26 -30.27 13.30
CA GLN A 16 9.21 -30.28 12.29
C GLN A 16 9.82 -29.96 10.91
N VAL A 17 9.07 -30.27 9.85
CA VAL A 17 9.40 -29.82 8.49
C VAL A 17 8.15 -29.13 7.98
N ASP A 18 8.13 -27.81 8.07
CA ASP A 18 6.94 -26.99 7.81
C ASP A 18 7.27 -25.66 7.11
N GLY A 19 6.29 -24.75 7.09
CA GLY A 19 6.44 -23.46 6.43
C GLY A 19 7.61 -22.63 6.96
N THR A 20 7.99 -22.80 8.22
CA THR A 20 9.08 -22.03 8.85
C THR A 20 10.46 -22.46 8.36
N ASP A 21 10.63 -23.72 7.96
CA ASP A 21 11.85 -24.17 7.29
C ASP A 21 11.98 -23.57 5.90
N LEU A 22 10.86 -23.47 5.17
CA LEU A 22 10.84 -22.83 3.87
C LEU A 22 11.09 -21.32 4.00
N ASP A 23 10.56 -20.65 5.02
CA ASP A 23 10.89 -19.23 5.28
C ASP A 23 12.39 -19.05 5.58
N PHE A 24 12.99 -19.98 6.33
CA PHE A 24 14.44 -19.98 6.57
C PHE A 24 15.23 -20.20 5.27
N TRP A 25 14.77 -21.11 4.40
CA TRP A 25 15.39 -21.33 3.11
C TRP A 25 15.30 -20.11 2.19
N LEU A 26 14.15 -19.42 2.17
CA LEU A 26 13.93 -18.21 1.39
C LEU A 26 14.82 -17.04 1.84
N ASP A 27 15.07 -16.91 3.14
CA ASP A 27 16.02 -15.94 3.70
C ASP A 27 17.47 -16.25 3.27
N LEU A 28 17.90 -17.51 3.42
CA LEU A 28 19.24 -17.93 3.00
C LEU A 28 19.46 -17.74 1.49
N ALA A 29 18.48 -18.13 0.67
CA ALA A 29 18.56 -17.99 -0.79
C ALA A 29 18.65 -16.51 -1.21
N ALA A 30 17.91 -15.63 -0.54
CA ALA A 30 18.00 -14.19 -0.80
C ALA A 30 19.39 -13.65 -0.43
N SER A 31 19.93 -14.04 0.72
CA SER A 31 21.28 -13.65 1.13
C SER A 31 22.35 -14.18 0.15
N GLU A 32 22.24 -15.42 -0.32
CA GLU A 32 23.16 -16.02 -1.29
C GLU A 32 23.13 -15.29 -2.64
N ASN A 33 21.96 -14.84 -3.07
CA ASN A 33 21.80 -14.05 -4.28
C ASN A 33 22.11 -12.55 -4.10
N GLY A 34 22.56 -12.13 -2.91
CA GLY A 34 23.03 -10.77 -2.64
C GLY A 34 21.94 -9.75 -2.33
N TYR A 35 20.77 -10.20 -1.86
CA TYR A 35 19.67 -9.32 -1.44
C TYR A 35 19.75 -8.98 0.06
N ASP A 36 19.30 -7.78 0.41
CA ASP A 36 19.26 -7.28 1.80
C ASP A 36 17.98 -7.69 2.56
N SER A 37 17.01 -8.30 1.87
CA SER A 37 15.74 -8.77 2.42
C SER A 37 15.42 -10.19 1.94
N PRO A 38 14.78 -11.03 2.77
CA PRO A 38 14.34 -12.38 2.39
C PRO A 38 13.45 -12.39 1.15
N TYR A 39 13.42 -13.50 0.41
CA TYR A 39 12.30 -13.75 -0.49
C TYR A 39 11.02 -13.95 0.33
N LEU A 40 9.90 -13.41 -0.15
CA LEU A 40 8.62 -13.49 0.54
C LEU A 40 7.64 -14.30 -0.31
N ARG A 41 6.85 -15.15 0.32
CA ARG A 41 5.68 -15.75 -0.34
C ARG A 41 4.68 -14.64 -0.62
N GLY A 42 4.12 -14.60 -1.82
CA GLY A 42 3.26 -13.51 -2.24
C GLY A 42 3.98 -12.33 -2.90
N ASP A 43 5.31 -12.26 -2.85
CA ASP A 43 6.06 -11.25 -3.63
C ASP A 43 6.18 -11.76 -5.07
N THR A 44 5.48 -11.09 -5.97
CA THR A 44 5.43 -11.43 -7.40
C THR A 44 6.23 -10.44 -8.24
N ASP A 45 6.92 -9.49 -7.61
CA ASP A 45 7.72 -8.51 -8.30
C ASP A 45 8.96 -9.11 -8.93
N GLY A 46 9.25 -8.64 -10.15
CA GLY A 46 10.42 -9.11 -10.87
C GLY A 46 10.27 -10.51 -11.46
N LEU A 47 9.05 -11.04 -11.62
CA LEU A 47 8.77 -12.30 -12.35
C LEU A 47 9.43 -12.42 -13.74
N ASN A 48 9.96 -11.33 -14.32
CA ASN A 48 10.72 -11.32 -15.57
C ASN A 48 11.92 -10.34 -15.60
N ASN A 49 12.42 -9.88 -14.44
CA ASN A 49 13.57 -8.96 -14.36
C ASN A 49 14.35 -9.18 -13.06
N LEU A 50 15.57 -8.62 -12.96
CA LEU A 50 16.25 -8.47 -11.67
C LEU A 50 15.32 -7.70 -10.73
N ALA A 51 14.76 -8.46 -9.79
CA ALA A 51 13.70 -8.05 -8.89
C ALA A 51 14.17 -6.89 -7.99
N PRO A 52 13.27 -6.06 -7.42
CA PRO A 52 13.64 -4.85 -6.67
C PRO A 52 14.67 -5.10 -5.55
N VAL A 53 15.40 -4.02 -5.18
CA VAL A 53 16.47 -4.00 -4.17
C VAL A 53 15.96 -4.45 -2.79
N VAL A 54 14.68 -4.22 -2.51
CA VAL A 54 13.96 -4.73 -1.33
C VAL A 54 12.77 -5.53 -1.83
N ARG A 55 12.53 -6.67 -1.19
CA ARG A 55 11.39 -7.56 -1.42
C ARG A 55 10.24 -7.13 -0.51
N ASP A 56 9.05 -7.00 -1.04
CA ASP A 56 7.85 -6.64 -0.32
C ASP A 56 6.62 -7.29 -0.95
N VAL A 57 5.56 -7.40 -0.15
CA VAL A 57 4.23 -7.77 -0.65
C VAL A 57 3.35 -6.55 -0.56
N ASP A 58 2.86 -6.09 -1.71
CA ASP A 58 2.11 -4.86 -1.86
C ASP A 58 0.79 -5.04 -2.65
N LEU A 59 0.14 -3.93 -3.01
CA LEU A 59 -1.12 -3.97 -3.73
C LEU A 59 -0.98 -4.43 -5.18
N THR A 60 0.20 -4.28 -5.78
CA THR A 60 0.51 -4.83 -7.09
C THR A 60 0.44 -6.35 -7.05
N ASP A 61 0.98 -6.98 -6.01
CA ASP A 61 0.87 -8.43 -5.83
C ASP A 61 -0.58 -8.87 -5.64
N PHE A 62 -1.33 -8.18 -4.77
CA PHE A 62 -2.76 -8.46 -4.59
C PHE A 62 -3.54 -8.37 -5.90
N ASN A 63 -3.27 -7.35 -6.73
CA ASN A 63 -3.94 -7.21 -8.02
C ASN A 63 -3.53 -8.29 -9.02
N ARG A 64 -2.28 -8.77 -8.97
CA ARG A 64 -1.81 -9.89 -9.80
C ARG A 64 -2.48 -11.19 -9.39
N LEU A 65 -2.59 -11.47 -8.09
CA LEU A 65 -3.32 -12.64 -7.60
C LEU A 65 -4.79 -12.58 -7.95
N ALA A 66 -5.45 -11.43 -7.73
CA ALA A 66 -6.85 -11.25 -8.09
C ALA A 66 -7.13 -11.45 -9.59
N ALA A 67 -6.17 -11.11 -10.46
CA ALA A 67 -6.30 -11.30 -11.90
C ALA A 67 -6.18 -12.76 -12.36
N ASN A 68 -5.54 -13.61 -11.56
CA ASN A 68 -5.26 -15.02 -11.86
C ASN A 68 -5.98 -15.98 -10.90
N PHE A 69 -6.92 -15.47 -10.09
CA PHE A 69 -7.63 -16.23 -9.08
C PHE A 69 -8.53 -17.31 -9.69
N ASP A 70 -8.32 -18.58 -9.33
CA ASP A 70 -9.08 -19.75 -9.77
C ASP A 70 -9.50 -20.66 -8.60
N SER A 71 -10.40 -20.16 -7.75
CA SER A 71 -10.98 -20.95 -6.63
C SER A 71 -11.72 -22.24 -7.02
N GLY A 72 -11.95 -22.47 -8.31
CA GLY A 72 -12.62 -23.69 -8.78
C GLY A 72 -11.65 -24.74 -9.31
N GLY A 73 -10.37 -24.39 -9.46
CA GLY A 73 -9.37 -25.20 -10.17
C GLY A 73 -9.82 -25.61 -11.58
N VAL A 74 -10.77 -24.88 -12.18
CA VAL A 74 -11.46 -25.29 -13.42
C VAL A 74 -10.59 -25.03 -14.63
N ASP A 75 -9.74 -23.99 -14.57
CA ASP A 75 -8.70 -23.75 -15.56
C ASP A 75 -7.42 -24.55 -15.26
N GLY A 76 -7.38 -25.24 -14.11
CA GLY A 76 -6.28 -26.10 -13.67
C GLY A 76 -4.97 -25.31 -13.46
N PRO A 77 -3.90 -25.95 -12.94
CA PRO A 77 -2.70 -25.28 -12.41
C PRO A 77 -1.86 -24.38 -13.35
N TYR A 78 -2.31 -24.03 -14.56
CA TYR A 78 -1.41 -23.66 -15.67
C TYR A 78 -1.52 -22.22 -16.17
N GLY A 79 -2.26 -21.35 -15.50
CA GLY A 79 -2.21 -19.92 -15.83
C GLY A 79 -0.94 -19.24 -15.30
N TRP A 80 -0.66 -19.48 -14.01
CA TRP A 80 0.31 -18.71 -13.25
C TRP A 80 0.83 -19.53 -12.05
N GLU A 81 1.79 -20.42 -12.31
CA GLU A 81 2.40 -21.28 -11.28
C GLU A 81 3.05 -20.46 -10.17
N GLU A 82 3.50 -19.24 -10.49
CA GLU A 82 4.14 -18.37 -9.52
C GLU A 82 3.16 -17.72 -8.53
N GLY A 83 1.85 -17.93 -8.70
CA GLY A 83 0.80 -17.50 -7.77
C GLY A 83 0.39 -18.54 -6.73
N ASN A 84 0.89 -19.79 -6.83
CA ASN A 84 0.61 -20.89 -5.92
C ASN A 84 1.61 -20.86 -4.76
N PHE A 85 1.31 -20.07 -3.73
CA PHE A 85 2.17 -19.78 -2.60
C PHE A 85 2.11 -20.85 -1.50
N ASP A 86 1.01 -21.59 -1.41
CA ASP A 86 0.84 -22.68 -0.45
C ASP A 86 1.28 -24.06 -0.99
N GLY A 87 1.43 -24.17 -2.32
CA GLY A 87 1.96 -25.33 -3.02
C GLY A 87 0.93 -26.42 -3.33
N ASP A 88 -0.37 -26.14 -3.25
CA ASP A 88 -1.42 -27.15 -3.38
C ASP A 88 -1.87 -27.43 -4.84
N GLY A 89 -1.52 -26.52 -5.75
CA GLY A 89 -1.69 -26.70 -7.19
C GLY A 89 -2.74 -25.79 -7.82
N ASP A 90 -3.34 -24.87 -7.07
CA ASP A 90 -4.19 -23.82 -7.63
C ASP A 90 -3.79 -22.41 -7.14
N VAL A 91 -4.62 -21.42 -7.47
CA VAL A 91 -4.45 -20.02 -7.04
C VAL A 91 -5.77 -19.60 -6.43
N ASP A 92 -5.88 -19.66 -5.10
CA ASP A 92 -7.15 -19.53 -4.41
C ASP A 92 -7.10 -18.66 -3.14
N LEU A 93 -8.09 -18.84 -2.26
CA LEU A 93 -8.20 -18.08 -1.02
C LEU A 93 -7.05 -18.39 -0.04
N ALA A 94 -6.48 -19.59 -0.06
CA ALA A 94 -5.31 -19.96 0.73
C ALA A 94 -4.10 -19.11 0.30
N ASP A 95 -3.84 -19.00 -1.00
CA ASP A 95 -2.76 -18.13 -1.52
C ASP A 95 -2.98 -16.66 -1.19
N TYR A 96 -4.24 -16.20 -1.24
CA TYR A 96 -4.58 -14.85 -0.79
C TYR A 96 -4.20 -14.63 0.68
N ASN A 97 -4.42 -15.62 1.55
CA ASN A 97 -4.07 -15.50 2.97
C ASN A 97 -2.56 -15.52 3.20
N GLU A 98 -1.81 -16.32 2.44
CA GLU A 98 -0.33 -16.30 2.44
C GLU A 98 0.21 -14.93 2.04
N LEU A 99 -0.29 -14.37 0.93
CA LEU A 99 0.07 -13.03 0.47
C LEU A 99 -0.30 -11.97 1.53
N ALA A 100 -1.51 -12.05 2.09
CA ALA A 100 -1.97 -11.11 3.11
C ALA A 100 -1.16 -11.16 4.41
N GLY A 101 -0.63 -12.34 4.78
CA GLY A 101 0.24 -12.51 5.94
C GLY A 101 1.56 -11.73 5.82
N ASN A 102 2.06 -11.58 4.58
CA ASN A 102 3.32 -10.90 4.28
C ASN A 102 3.15 -9.44 3.85
N PHE A 103 1.91 -8.94 3.76
CA PHE A 103 1.64 -7.59 3.27
C PHE A 103 2.33 -6.52 4.13
N SER A 104 3.16 -5.72 3.47
CA SER A 104 3.87 -4.61 4.11
C SER A 104 3.38 -3.28 3.53
N ALA A 105 2.57 -2.55 4.31
CA ALA A 105 2.09 -1.23 3.89
C ALA A 105 3.23 -0.21 3.70
N SER A 106 4.42 -0.48 4.24
CA SER A 106 5.62 0.34 4.08
C SER A 106 6.30 0.21 2.71
N GLY A 107 5.94 -0.80 1.92
CA GLY A 107 6.35 -0.97 0.51
C GLY A 107 5.80 0.10 -0.44
N TYR A 108 4.68 0.73 -0.04
CA TYR A 108 4.33 2.04 -0.55
C TYR A 108 5.39 3.03 -0.08
N GLY A 109 6.41 3.21 -0.92
CA GLY A 109 7.43 4.21 -0.73
C GLY A 109 6.78 5.50 -0.25
N ALA A 110 7.46 6.21 0.64
CA ALA A 110 7.06 7.46 1.27
C ALA A 110 6.61 8.59 0.31
N ALA A 111 6.43 8.32 -0.98
CA ALA A 111 5.43 8.93 -1.83
C ALA A 111 4.00 8.47 -1.46
N ALA A 112 3.62 8.60 -0.18
CA ALA A 112 2.33 9.21 0.07
C ALA A 112 2.43 10.57 -0.62
N ASN A 113 2.03 10.64 -1.91
CA ASN A 113 1.85 11.89 -2.62
C ASN A 113 1.10 12.76 -1.63
N SER A 114 1.79 13.72 -1.03
CA SER A 114 1.26 14.52 0.05
C SER A 114 -0.02 15.11 -0.50
N VAL A 115 -1.16 14.55 -0.10
CA VAL A 115 -2.44 14.96 -0.63
C VAL A 115 -2.53 16.41 -0.24
N PRO A 116 -2.55 17.35 -1.20
CA PRO A 116 -2.53 18.76 -0.86
C PRO A 116 -3.68 19.00 0.11
N GLU A 117 -3.36 19.53 1.30
CA GLU A 117 -4.38 19.71 2.33
C GLU A 117 -5.56 20.49 1.74
N PRO A 118 -6.81 20.14 2.11
CA PRO A 118 -7.98 20.82 1.58
C PRO A 118 -7.81 22.33 1.74
N SER A 119 -7.93 23.08 0.64
CA SER A 119 -7.87 24.55 0.59
C SER A 119 -9.04 25.24 1.32
N SER A 120 -9.70 24.54 2.23
CA SER A 120 -10.77 25.03 3.10
C SER A 120 -10.37 26.29 3.85
N VAL A 121 -9.15 26.34 4.41
CA VAL A 121 -8.66 27.51 5.14
C VAL A 121 -8.43 28.70 4.21
N THR A 122 -7.88 28.49 3.02
CA THR A 122 -7.69 29.59 2.05
C THR A 122 -9.04 30.11 1.55
N LEU A 123 -10.01 29.24 1.26
CA LEU A 123 -11.36 29.66 0.86
C LEU A 123 -12.09 30.43 1.97
N ILE A 124 -11.96 30.02 3.23
CA ILE A 124 -12.52 30.74 4.38
C ILE A 124 -11.88 32.12 4.53
N LEU A 125 -10.55 32.21 4.43
CA LEU A 125 -9.83 33.48 4.52
C LEU A 125 -10.21 34.43 3.38
N TRP A 126 -10.30 33.94 2.15
CA TRP A 126 -10.77 34.74 1.00
C TRP A 126 -12.23 35.18 1.16
N GLY A 127 -13.11 34.30 1.63
CA GLY A 127 -14.51 34.62 1.90
C GLY A 127 -14.68 35.71 2.97
N LEU A 128 -13.86 35.68 4.03
CA LEU A 128 -13.87 36.70 5.09
C LEU A 128 -13.32 38.05 4.60
N VAL A 129 -12.25 38.05 3.81
CA VAL A 129 -11.66 39.28 3.24
C VAL A 129 -12.61 39.94 2.24
N LEU A 130 -13.23 39.17 1.36
CA LEU A 130 -14.17 39.69 0.36
C LEU A 130 -15.53 40.07 0.99
N GLY A 131 -16.02 39.28 1.96
CA GLY A 131 -17.29 39.53 2.64
C GLY A 131 -17.28 40.77 3.54
N THR A 132 -16.16 41.05 4.23
CA THR A 132 -16.02 42.24 5.09
C THR A 132 -15.91 43.54 4.27
N GLY A 133 -15.26 43.52 3.11
CA GLY A 133 -15.17 44.67 2.21
C GLY A 133 -16.54 45.16 1.71
N VAL A 134 -17.44 44.24 1.34
CA VAL A 134 -18.80 44.57 0.91
C VAL A 134 -19.63 45.15 2.07
N ALA A 135 -19.50 44.62 3.28
CA ALA A 135 -20.23 45.10 4.45
C ALA A 135 -19.82 46.52 4.88
N ILE A 136 -18.52 46.85 4.78
CA ILE A 136 -18.00 48.19 5.13
C ILE A 136 -18.46 49.24 4.11
N CYS A 137 -18.46 48.91 2.81
CA CYS A 137 -18.96 49.82 1.77
C CYS A 137 -20.47 50.09 1.91
N ARG A 138 -21.27 49.09 2.30
CA ARG A 138 -22.71 49.27 2.53
C ARG A 138 -23.04 50.21 3.70
N LYS A 139 -22.24 50.23 4.76
CA LYS A 139 -22.44 51.16 5.89
C LYS A 139 -22.11 52.62 5.55
N ARG A 140 -21.17 52.87 4.63
CA ARG A 140 -20.73 54.24 4.30
C ARG A 140 -21.69 55.00 3.39
N VAL A 141 -22.44 54.30 2.52
CA VAL A 141 -23.36 54.93 1.56
C VAL A 141 -24.64 55.45 2.23
N PHE A 142 -25.09 54.82 3.32
CA PHE A 142 -26.32 55.21 4.03
C PHE A 142 -26.14 56.34 5.06
N GLY A 143 -24.92 56.79 5.34
CA GLY A 143 -24.61 57.70 6.44
C GLY A 143 -24.57 59.20 6.12
N ARG A 144 -24.87 59.63 4.89
CA ARG A 144 -24.68 61.05 4.49
C ARG A 144 -25.98 61.69 4.00
N VAL A 145 -26.80 62.16 4.93
CA VAL A 145 -27.86 63.13 4.65
C VAL A 145 -27.21 64.52 4.56
N PRO A 146 -27.25 65.23 3.43
CA PRO A 146 -26.68 66.57 3.33
C PRO A 146 -27.59 67.59 4.03
N ALA A 147 -27.00 68.41 4.91
CA ALA A 147 -27.68 69.52 5.56
C ALA A 147 -28.03 70.60 4.53
N SER A 148 -29.33 70.80 4.29
CA SER A 148 -29.88 71.94 3.56
C SER A 148 -29.64 73.20 4.40
N THR A 149 -28.75 74.08 3.96
CA THR A 149 -28.74 75.47 4.46
C THR A 149 -29.47 76.34 3.45
N THR A 150 -30.68 76.70 3.85
CA THR A 150 -31.65 77.52 3.13
C THR A 150 -31.41 78.99 3.43
N GLY A 151 -31.33 79.82 2.38
CA GLY A 151 -31.67 81.25 2.39
C GLY A 151 -30.73 82.20 3.16
N ASN A 152 -30.71 83.51 2.93
CA ASN A 152 -31.47 84.38 2.04
C ASN A 152 -30.78 85.75 2.05
N ASN A 153 -30.91 86.46 0.93
CA ASN A 153 -30.88 87.92 0.73
C ASN A 153 -29.58 88.69 0.95
#